data_AF-A0A7X5XSJ7-F1
#
_entry.id   AF-A0A7X5XSJ7-F1
#
_cell.length_a   1.000
_cell.length_b   1.000
_cell.length_c   1.000
_cell.angle_alpha   90.00
_cell.angle_beta   90.00
_cell.angle_gamma   90.00
#
_symmetry.space_group_name_H-M   'P 1'
#
loop_
_entity.id
_entity.type
_entity.pdbx_description
1 polymer ?
#
loop_
_entity_poly.entity_id
_entity_poly.type
_entity_poly.pdbx_seq_one_letter_code
_entity_poly.pdbx_strand_id
1 'polypeptide(L)'
;MAESLLPGEAPVSLNEARGWLRLGATIDDAVIAGLVRAATNICEAFIGQWLVVRAGEEVAPLPAECIALRARPVVAVDGVALVSQDGTESPLDEAAYRVTIARDGSARITVPDPGDAARVRIAYRAGMAEGANGVPEAIRQGIVRMTQHLHDARDGTGAGPPAAIAALWQPWRRLTLGSGR
;
A
#
# COMPACT_ATOMS: atom_id res chain seq x y z
N MET A 1 1.30 -0.75 -12.82
CA MET A 1 0.74 -0.15 -11.59
C MET A 1 1.00 -1.14 -10.47
N ALA A 2 1.31 -0.68 -9.26
CA ALA A 2 1.36 -1.58 -8.10
C ALA A 2 -0.08 -1.91 -7.70
N GLU A 3 -0.44 -3.18 -7.80
CA GLU A 3 -1.74 -3.71 -7.42
C GLU A 3 -1.55 -4.58 -6.18
N SER A 4 -2.37 -4.36 -5.15
CA SER A 4 -2.39 -5.22 -3.98
C SER A 4 -3.26 -6.42 -4.30
N LEU A 5 -2.73 -7.64 -4.16
CA LEU A 5 -3.50 -8.86 -4.47
C LEU A 5 -4.58 -9.16 -3.43
N LEU A 6 -4.40 -8.66 -2.21
CA LEU A 6 -5.37 -8.72 -1.12
C LEU A 6 -5.43 -7.35 -0.41
N PRO A 7 -6.59 -6.92 0.09
CA PRO A 7 -6.65 -5.78 1.00
C PRO A 7 -5.82 -6.10 2.24
N GLY A 8 -4.98 -5.16 2.69
CA GLY A 8 -4.21 -5.32 3.92
C GLY A 8 -5.13 -5.49 5.12
N GLU A 9 -4.62 -6.13 6.17
CA GLU A 9 -5.29 -6.14 7.47
C GLU A 9 -5.58 -4.69 7.90
N ALA A 10 -6.78 -4.44 8.43
CA ALA A 10 -7.15 -3.13 8.92
C ALA A 10 -6.30 -2.79 10.17
N PRO A 11 -5.59 -1.65 10.22
CA PRO A 11 -4.79 -1.25 11.39
C PRO A 11 -5.61 -0.98 12.66
N VAL A 12 -6.92 -0.80 12.50
CA VAL A 12 -7.91 -0.53 13.54
C VAL A 12 -8.99 -1.59 13.43
N SER A 13 -9.28 -2.26 14.53
CA SER A 13 -10.34 -3.27 14.58
C SER A 13 -11.73 -2.64 14.56
N LEU A 14 -12.73 -3.43 14.17
CA LEU A 14 -14.13 -3.02 14.22
C LEU A 14 -14.57 -2.65 15.65
N ASN A 15 -14.07 -3.37 16.66
CA ASN A 15 -14.37 -3.08 18.07
C ASN A 15 -13.82 -1.72 18.50
N GLU A 16 -12.60 -1.40 18.12
CA GLU A 16 -11.99 -0.09 18.40
C GLU A 16 -12.78 1.03 17.74
N ALA A 17 -13.13 0.87 16.46
CA ALA A 17 -13.94 1.86 15.74
C ALA A 17 -15.34 2.05 16.37
N ARG A 18 -16.01 0.97 16.75
CA ARG A 18 -17.33 1.04 17.43
C ARG A 18 -17.24 1.71 18.80
N GLY A 19 -16.25 1.33 19.61
CA GLY A 19 -16.02 1.92 20.91
C GLY A 19 -15.80 3.43 20.82
N TRP A 20 -15.06 3.87 19.79
CA TRP A 20 -14.87 5.29 19.50
C TRP A 20 -16.16 6.00 19.11
N LEU A 21 -16.94 5.42 18.19
CA LEU A 21 -18.21 5.98 17.71
C LEU A 21 -19.36 5.87 18.72
N ARG A 22 -19.13 5.21 19.87
CA ARG A 22 -20.14 4.94 20.92
C ARG A 22 -21.36 4.19 20.37
N LEU A 23 -21.13 3.28 19.42
CA LEU A 23 -22.18 2.45 18.84
C LEU A 23 -22.44 1.20 19.70
N GLY A 24 -23.70 0.81 19.81
CA GLY A 24 -24.11 -0.43 20.47
C GLY A 24 -23.67 -1.68 19.69
N ALA A 25 -23.85 -2.86 20.30
CA ALA A 25 -23.50 -4.13 19.67
C ALA A 25 -24.32 -4.36 18.39
N THR A 26 -23.64 -4.72 17.28
CA THR A 26 -24.19 -5.20 15.99
C THR A 26 -24.90 -4.21 15.06
N ILE A 27 -24.99 -2.91 15.39
CA ILE A 27 -25.52 -1.92 14.44
C ILE A 27 -24.42 -1.55 13.44
N ASP A 28 -24.69 -1.76 12.15
CA ASP A 28 -23.90 -1.26 11.01
C ASP A 28 -22.45 -1.77 10.88
N ASP A 29 -22.13 -2.96 11.40
CA ASP A 29 -20.77 -3.54 11.37
C ASP A 29 -20.11 -3.52 9.98
N ALA A 30 -20.89 -3.82 8.93
CA ALA A 30 -20.41 -3.78 7.55
C ALA A 30 -20.08 -2.36 7.07
N VAL A 31 -20.88 -1.37 7.48
CA VAL A 31 -20.65 0.05 7.16
C VAL A 31 -19.39 0.53 7.87
N ILE A 32 -19.26 0.25 9.18
CA ILE A 32 -18.09 0.67 9.96
C ILE A 32 -16.81 0.00 9.42
N ALA A 33 -16.86 -1.29 9.08
CA ALA A 33 -15.73 -1.95 8.42
C ALA A 33 -15.38 -1.30 7.08
N GLY A 34 -16.38 -0.86 6.30
CA GLY A 34 -16.19 -0.08 5.08
C GLY A 34 -15.50 1.27 5.31
N LEU A 35 -15.93 2.01 6.35
CA LEU A 35 -15.35 3.31 6.71
C LEU A 35 -13.92 3.18 7.23
N VAL A 36 -13.59 2.12 7.98
CA VAL A 36 -12.21 1.84 8.41
C VAL A 36 -11.32 1.54 7.21
N ARG A 37 -11.80 0.73 6.24
CA ARG A 37 -11.06 0.49 4.99
C ARG A 37 -10.85 1.78 4.19
N ALA A 38 -11.88 2.61 4.06
CA ALA A 38 -11.78 3.90 3.36
C ALA A 38 -10.77 4.84 4.06
N ALA A 39 -10.85 4.98 5.38
CA ALA A 39 -9.90 5.76 6.17
C ALA A 39 -8.46 5.26 6.03
N THR A 40 -8.27 3.94 6.02
CA THR A 40 -6.97 3.29 5.81
C THR A 40 -6.42 3.63 4.42
N ASN A 41 -7.22 3.49 3.37
CA ASN A 41 -6.80 3.83 2.00
C ASN A 41 -6.43 5.30 1.85
N ILE A 42 -7.20 6.21 2.47
CA ILE A 42 -6.89 7.64 2.47
C ILE A 42 -5.59 7.93 3.21
N CYS A 43 -5.36 7.26 4.34
CA CYS A 43 -4.10 7.37 5.08
C CYS A 43 -2.91 6.91 4.22
N GLU A 44 -2.99 5.71 3.63
CA GLU A 44 -1.93 5.14 2.78
C GLU A 44 -1.61 6.03 1.57
N ALA A 45 -2.65 6.56 0.91
CA ALA A 45 -2.50 7.50 -0.19
C ALA A 45 -1.88 8.83 0.26
N PHE A 46 -2.24 9.30 1.45
CA PHE A 46 -1.73 10.54 2.00
C PHE A 46 -0.24 10.44 2.39
N ILE A 47 0.16 9.33 3.02
CA ILE A 47 1.55 9.13 3.46
C ILE A 47 2.46 8.55 2.37
N GLY A 48 1.89 7.92 1.34
CA GLY A 48 2.62 7.27 0.26
C GLY A 48 3.27 5.94 0.67
N GLN A 49 2.68 5.25 1.66
CA GLN A 49 3.18 3.99 2.21
C GLN A 49 2.02 3.06 2.56
N TRP A 50 2.21 1.76 2.38
CA TRP A 50 1.33 0.71 2.88
C TRP A 50 1.56 0.49 4.37
N LEU A 51 0.49 0.31 5.13
CA LEU A 51 0.56 0.17 6.58
C LEU A 51 0.88 -1.27 6.99
N VAL A 52 -0.01 -2.21 6.69
CA VAL A 52 0.22 -3.63 7.02
C VAL A 52 0.79 -4.37 5.82
N VAL A 53 1.79 -5.22 6.08
CA VAL A 53 2.46 -6.07 5.09
C VAL A 53 1.43 -6.93 4.37
N ARG A 54 1.46 -6.85 3.04
CA ARG A 54 0.62 -7.66 2.15
C ARG A 54 1.29 -7.91 0.81
N ALA A 55 0.81 -8.94 0.12
CA ALA A 55 1.26 -9.28 -1.22
C ALA A 55 0.78 -8.23 -2.24
N GLY A 56 1.69 -7.83 -3.10
CA GLY A 56 1.43 -6.96 -4.23
C GLY A 56 2.13 -7.45 -5.48
N GLU A 57 1.58 -7.05 -6.62
CA GLU A 57 2.19 -7.27 -7.92
C GLU A 57 2.38 -5.96 -8.65
N GLU A 58 3.47 -5.85 -9.41
CA GLU A 58 3.67 -4.76 -10.34
C GLU A 58 4.15 -5.28 -11.69
N VAL A 59 3.46 -4.86 -12.74
CA VAL A 59 3.87 -5.09 -14.12
C VAL A 59 4.53 -3.82 -14.66
N ALA A 60 5.74 -3.99 -15.20
CA ALA A 60 6.55 -2.92 -15.77
C ALA A 60 7.00 -3.26 -17.20
N PRO A 61 7.16 -2.26 -18.08
CA PRO A 61 7.67 -2.48 -19.44
C PRO A 61 9.16 -2.84 -19.42
N LEU A 62 9.58 -3.64 -20.40
CA LEU A 62 10.97 -3.95 -20.73
C LEU A 62 11.29 -3.53 -22.18
N PRO A 63 12.57 -3.33 -22.53
CA PRO A 63 13.72 -3.30 -21.62
C PRO A 63 13.70 -2.05 -20.73
N ALA A 64 14.25 -2.19 -19.52
CA ALA A 64 14.41 -1.08 -18.59
C ALA A 64 15.74 -1.23 -17.84
N GLU A 65 16.51 -0.15 -17.73
CA GLU A 65 17.76 -0.16 -16.96
C GLU A 65 17.53 -0.53 -15.49
N CYS A 66 16.43 -0.02 -14.93
CA CYS A 66 16.03 -0.25 -13.56
C CYS A 66 14.52 -0.02 -13.39
N ILE A 67 13.86 -0.91 -12.67
CA ILE A 67 12.45 -0.86 -12.36
C ILE A 67 12.29 -0.53 -10.89
N ALA A 68 11.77 0.66 -10.58
CA ALA A 68 11.47 1.06 -9.20
C ALA A 68 10.04 0.63 -8.85
N LEU A 69 9.90 -0.15 -7.77
CA LEU A 69 8.60 -0.54 -7.26
C LEU A 69 7.88 0.65 -6.64
N ARG A 70 6.58 0.77 -6.93
CA ARG A 70 5.74 1.87 -6.42
C ARG A 70 5.28 1.63 -5.00
N ALA A 71 4.99 0.38 -4.64
CA ALA A 71 4.63 0.02 -3.27
C ALA A 71 5.80 0.27 -2.33
N ARG A 72 5.50 0.75 -1.14
CA ARG A 72 6.51 1.08 -0.11
C ARG A 72 5.91 0.91 1.28
N PRO A 73 6.72 0.54 2.29
CA PRO A 73 8.06 0.01 2.15
C PRO A 73 8.00 -1.44 1.66
N VAL A 74 8.83 -1.82 0.69
CA VAL A 74 8.96 -3.22 0.27
C VAL A 74 9.82 -3.96 1.28
N VAL A 75 9.34 -5.10 1.75
CA VAL A 75 10.03 -5.94 2.74
C VAL A 75 10.64 -7.19 2.11
N ALA A 76 10.06 -7.69 1.02
CA ALA A 76 10.59 -8.83 0.27
C ALA A 76 10.09 -8.81 -1.18
N VAL A 77 10.86 -9.40 -2.08
CA VAL A 77 10.42 -9.74 -3.45
C VAL A 77 10.29 -11.25 -3.48
N ASP A 78 9.11 -11.75 -3.81
CA ASP A 78 8.79 -13.18 -3.74
C ASP A 78 8.93 -13.87 -5.12
N GLY A 79 8.92 -13.10 -6.21
CA GLY A 79 9.17 -13.65 -7.54
C GLY A 79 9.20 -12.61 -8.65
N VAL A 80 9.87 -12.96 -9.75
CA VAL A 80 9.95 -12.15 -10.97
C VAL A 80 9.67 -13.06 -12.17
N ALA A 81 8.78 -12.64 -13.06
CA ALA A 81 8.43 -13.37 -14.28
C ALA A 81 8.48 -12.45 -15.50
N LEU A 82 9.11 -12.92 -16.57
CA LEU A 82 9.05 -12.26 -17.87
C LEU A 82 7.70 -12.54 -18.52
N VAL A 83 7.19 -11.53 -19.23
CA VAL A 83 5.96 -11.61 -20.00
C VAL A 83 6.28 -11.26 -21.44
N SER A 84 6.12 -12.24 -22.32
CA SER A 84 6.32 -12.11 -23.77
C SER A 84 5.17 -11.31 -24.42
N GLN A 85 5.33 -10.93 -25.69
CA GLN A 85 4.33 -10.16 -26.44
C GLN A 85 2.98 -10.89 -26.60
N ASP A 86 3.01 -12.22 -26.61
CA ASP A 86 1.85 -13.10 -26.66
C ASP A 86 1.18 -13.31 -25.30
N GLY A 87 1.73 -12.73 -24.23
CA GLY A 87 1.25 -12.87 -22.86
C GLY A 87 1.76 -14.12 -22.14
N THR A 88 2.63 -14.92 -22.77
CA THR A 88 3.25 -16.08 -22.12
C THR A 88 4.15 -15.62 -20.98
N GLU A 89 3.96 -16.22 -19.80
CA GLU A 89 4.72 -15.92 -18.59
C GLU A 89 5.82 -16.96 -18.37
N SER A 90 7.04 -16.49 -18.11
CA SER A 90 8.20 -17.32 -17.82
C SER A 90 8.87 -16.86 -16.53
N PRO A 91 8.85 -17.65 -15.44
CA PRO A 91 9.50 -17.27 -14.20
C PRO A 91 11.01 -17.15 -14.40
N LEU A 92 11.61 -16.12 -13.80
CA LEU A 92 13.05 -15.95 -13.76
C LEU A 92 13.64 -16.56 -12.50
N ASP A 93 14.79 -17.22 -12.66
CA ASP A 93 15.63 -17.64 -11.55
C ASP A 93 16.17 -16.43 -10.78
N GLU A 94 16.38 -16.58 -9.46
CA GLU A 94 16.93 -15.51 -8.61
C GLU A 94 18.30 -15.00 -9.11
N ALA A 95 19.10 -15.84 -9.76
CA ALA A 95 20.38 -15.44 -10.34
C ALA A 95 20.24 -14.53 -11.57
N ALA A 96 19.08 -14.56 -12.25
CA ALA A 96 18.81 -13.84 -13.50
C ALA A 96 18.33 -12.39 -13.29
N TYR A 97 18.04 -11.99 -12.06
CA TYR A 97 17.70 -10.61 -11.73
C TYR A 97 18.50 -10.11 -10.51
N ARG A 98 18.41 -8.81 -10.25
CA ARG A 98 18.99 -8.17 -9.07
C ARG A 98 17.92 -7.36 -8.36
N VAL A 99 17.78 -7.58 -7.06
CA VAL A 99 16.89 -6.81 -6.19
C VAL A 99 17.73 -5.95 -5.27
N THR A 100 17.39 -4.68 -5.14
CA THR A 100 17.97 -3.78 -4.14
C THR A 100 16.84 -3.14 -3.35
N ILE A 101 16.75 -3.47 -2.06
CA ILE A 101 15.86 -2.82 -1.10
C ILE A 101 16.70 -1.87 -0.23
N ALA A 102 16.46 -0.57 -0.35
CA ALA A 102 17.18 0.42 0.44
C ALA A 102 16.57 0.54 1.86
N ARG A 103 17.33 1.15 2.78
CA ARG A 103 16.88 1.39 4.17
C ARG A 103 15.60 2.20 4.28
N ASP A 104 15.30 3.02 3.28
CA ASP A 104 14.07 3.79 3.23
C ASP A 104 12.86 2.94 2.75
N GLY A 105 13.04 1.65 2.48
CA GLY A 105 11.99 0.76 1.97
C GLY A 105 11.69 0.91 0.48
N SER A 106 12.51 1.68 -0.26
CA SER A 106 12.45 1.68 -1.72
C SER A 106 13.06 0.41 -2.29
N ALA A 107 12.40 -0.18 -3.29
CA ALA A 107 12.92 -1.35 -3.99
C ALA A 107 13.13 -1.06 -5.47
N ARG A 108 14.25 -1.55 -5.98
CA ARG A 108 14.64 -1.51 -7.38
C ARG A 108 14.98 -2.91 -7.87
N ILE A 109 14.56 -3.20 -9.10
CA ILE A 109 14.79 -4.47 -9.76
C ILE A 109 15.46 -4.21 -11.11
N THR A 110 16.51 -4.96 -11.39
CA THR A 110 17.20 -4.94 -12.68
C THR A 110 17.19 -6.34 -13.26
N VAL A 111 16.81 -6.43 -14.53
CA VAL A 111 16.81 -7.66 -15.32
C VAL A 111 17.82 -7.45 -16.46
N PRO A 112 19.07 -7.95 -16.33
CA PRO A 112 20.14 -7.66 -17.28
C PRO A 112 19.88 -8.20 -18.69
N ASP A 113 19.26 -9.38 -18.78
CA ASP A 113 18.95 -10.04 -20.04
C ASP A 113 17.45 -10.41 -20.10
N PRO A 114 16.60 -9.50 -20.56
CA PRO A 114 15.16 -9.76 -20.69
C PRO A 114 14.80 -10.59 -21.93
N GLY A 115 15.77 -10.89 -22.82
CA GLY A 115 15.48 -11.50 -24.13
C GLY A 115 14.43 -10.70 -24.92
N ASP A 116 13.44 -11.40 -25.50
CA ASP A 116 12.34 -10.81 -26.27
C ASP A 116 11.12 -10.40 -25.43
N ALA A 117 11.23 -10.43 -24.10
CA ALA A 117 10.12 -10.11 -23.21
C ALA A 117 9.74 -8.62 -23.29
N ALA A 118 8.45 -8.35 -23.43
CA ALA A 118 7.93 -6.97 -23.52
C ALA A 118 7.67 -6.36 -22.14
N ARG A 119 7.42 -7.19 -21.13
CA ARG A 119 7.12 -6.75 -19.76
C ARG A 119 7.70 -7.73 -18.75
N VAL A 120 7.76 -7.28 -17.50
CA VAL A 120 8.08 -8.12 -16.35
C VAL A 120 7.00 -7.93 -15.30
N ARG A 121 6.59 -9.02 -14.67
CA ARG A 121 5.74 -9.05 -13.49
C ARG A 121 6.60 -9.35 -12.28
N ILE A 122 6.42 -8.54 -11.24
CA ILE A 122 7.14 -8.69 -9.98
C ILE A 122 6.11 -8.91 -8.88
N ALA A 123 6.22 -10.03 -8.19
CA ALA A 123 5.49 -10.32 -6.96
C ALA A 123 6.35 -9.95 -5.75
N TYR A 124 5.77 -9.23 -4.79
CA TYR A 124 6.49 -8.72 -3.62
C TYR A 124 5.57 -8.58 -2.40
N ARG A 125 6.17 -8.39 -1.24
CA ARG A 125 5.50 -7.97 -0.01
C ARG A 125 5.92 -6.56 0.37
N ALA A 126 4.93 -5.74 0.71
CA ALA A 126 5.15 -4.37 1.14
C ALA A 126 4.22 -3.98 2.29
N GLY A 127 4.72 -3.16 3.21
CA GLY A 127 4.01 -2.67 4.39
C GLY A 127 4.97 -2.31 5.52
N MET A 128 4.62 -1.31 6.34
CA MET A 128 5.48 -0.84 7.41
C MET A 128 5.47 -1.72 8.66
N ALA A 129 4.44 -2.57 8.82
CA ALA A 129 4.24 -3.43 9.96
C ALA A 129 3.69 -4.80 9.54
N GLU A 130 4.15 -5.87 10.19
CA GLU A 130 3.67 -7.25 9.95
C GLU A 130 2.20 -7.46 10.34
N GLY A 131 1.63 -6.58 11.17
CA GLY A 131 0.23 -6.65 11.59
C GLY A 131 -0.23 -5.33 12.21
N ALA A 132 -1.52 -5.24 12.52
CA ALA A 132 -2.15 -4.00 13.00
C ALA A 132 -1.42 -3.35 14.20
N ASN A 133 -0.93 -4.15 15.15
CA ASN A 133 -0.24 -3.66 16.36
C ASN A 133 1.16 -3.09 16.11
N GLY A 134 1.77 -3.37 14.95
CA GLY A 134 3.05 -2.77 14.57
C GLY A 134 2.91 -1.39 13.91
N VAL A 135 1.68 -0.97 13.57
CA VAL A 135 1.43 0.35 12.98
C VAL A 135 1.55 1.42 14.08
N PRO A 136 2.31 2.51 13.85
CA PRO A 136 2.45 3.60 14.81
C PRO A 136 1.11 4.11 15.34
N GLU A 137 1.00 4.29 16.66
CA GLU A 137 -0.26 4.64 17.30
C GLU A 137 -0.85 5.96 16.78
N ALA A 138 -0.01 6.95 16.41
CA ALA A 138 -0.49 8.19 15.80
C ALA A 138 -1.22 7.95 14.46
N ILE A 139 -0.75 6.99 13.65
CA ILE A 139 -1.42 6.59 12.42
C ILE A 139 -2.77 5.93 12.75
N ARG A 140 -2.77 4.97 13.69
CA ARG A 140 -3.98 4.26 14.12
C ARG A 140 -5.04 5.24 14.64
N GLN A 141 -4.64 6.19 15.49
CA GLN A 141 -5.49 7.27 15.99
C GLN A 141 -6.03 8.18 14.88
N GLY A 142 -5.20 8.52 13.89
CA GLY A 142 -5.65 9.27 12.72
C GLY A 142 -6.70 8.49 11.91
N ILE A 143 -6.54 7.18 11.74
CA ILE A 143 -7.53 6.32 11.07
C ILE A 143 -8.85 6.31 11.83
N VAL A 144 -8.84 6.12 13.15
CA VAL A 144 -10.05 6.17 13.99
C VAL A 144 -10.79 7.51 13.83
N ARG A 145 -10.07 8.64 13.90
CA ARG A 145 -10.65 9.98 13.71
C ARG A 145 -11.19 10.18 12.30
N MET A 146 -10.52 9.61 11.30
CA MET A 146 -10.97 9.66 9.91
C MET A 146 -12.21 8.81 9.69
N THR A 147 -12.30 7.64 10.33
CA THR A 147 -13.51 6.81 10.33
C THR A 147 -14.70 7.58 10.90
N GLN A 148 -14.52 8.30 12.01
CA GLN A 148 -15.57 9.20 12.53
C GLN A 148 -15.91 10.31 11.53
N HIS A 149 -14.91 10.99 10.98
CA HIS A 149 -15.14 12.06 10.02
C HIS A 149 -15.98 11.58 8.81
N LEU A 150 -15.66 10.41 8.25
CA LEU A 150 -16.40 9.80 7.16
C LEU A 150 -17.80 9.32 7.60
N HIS A 151 -17.94 8.84 8.84
CA HIS A 151 -19.23 8.46 9.41
C HIS A 151 -20.18 9.66 9.56
N ASP A 152 -19.66 10.80 9.97
CA ASP A 152 -20.45 12.02 10.20
C ASP A 152 -20.78 12.72 8.87
N ALA A 153 -19.89 12.61 7.87
CA ALA A 153 -20.01 13.23 6.56
C ALA A 153 -20.75 12.36 5.51
N ARG A 154 -21.71 11.51 5.92
CA ARG A 154 -22.41 10.52 5.06
C ARG A 154 -22.93 11.06 3.70
N ASP A 155 -23.11 12.38 3.54
CA ASP A 155 -23.56 13.05 2.30
C ASP A 155 -22.56 14.07 1.69
N GLY A 156 -21.32 14.15 2.19
CA GLY A 156 -20.36 15.21 1.83
C GLY A 156 -19.28 14.80 0.81
N THR A 157 -18.91 15.74 -0.07
CA THR A 157 -17.84 15.55 -1.07
C THR A 157 -16.48 15.33 -0.41
N GLY A 158 -15.84 14.22 -0.75
CA GLY A 158 -14.55 13.78 -0.21
C GLY A 158 -13.42 14.76 -0.53
N ALA A 159 -13.17 15.69 0.38
CA ALA A 159 -11.89 16.36 0.49
C ALA A 159 -10.91 15.47 1.27
N GLY A 160 -9.61 15.64 1.04
CA GLY A 160 -8.55 14.92 1.77
C GLY A 160 -8.64 15.07 3.30
N PRO A 161 -7.78 14.39 4.07
CA PRO A 161 -7.89 14.36 5.51
C PRO A 161 -7.93 15.77 6.13
N PRO A 162 -8.86 16.04 7.07
CA PRO A 162 -8.87 17.27 7.85
C PRO A 162 -7.50 17.57 8.47
N ALA A 163 -7.15 18.86 8.60
CA ALA A 163 -5.80 19.27 9.03
C ALA A 163 -5.33 18.62 10.34
N ALA A 164 -6.22 18.44 11.32
CA ALA A 164 -5.91 17.78 12.59
C ALA A 164 -5.55 16.30 12.42
N ILE A 165 -6.20 15.60 11.48
CA ILE A 165 -5.90 14.20 11.13
C ILE A 165 -4.61 14.15 10.31
N ALA A 166 -4.48 15.03 9.32
CA ALA A 166 -3.27 15.15 8.51
C ALA A 166 -2.03 15.38 9.38
N ALA A 167 -2.11 16.20 10.43
CA ALA A 167 -1.01 16.45 11.37
C ALA A 167 -0.51 15.18 12.08
N LEU A 168 -1.40 14.22 12.36
CA LEU A 168 -1.02 12.91 12.91
C LEU A 168 -0.28 12.04 11.88
N TRP A 169 -0.46 12.31 10.58
CA TRP A 169 0.15 11.53 9.51
C TRP A 169 1.37 12.20 8.88
N GLN A 170 1.55 13.53 9.04
CA GLN A 170 2.66 14.29 8.46
C GLN A 170 4.04 13.67 8.69
N PRO A 171 4.40 13.16 9.89
CA PRO A 171 5.74 12.60 10.13
C PRO A 171 6.09 11.40 9.24
N TRP A 172 5.08 10.70 8.72
CA TRP A 172 5.25 9.54 7.84
C TRP A 172 5.04 9.89 6.36
N ARG A 173 4.70 11.14 6.05
CA ARG A 173 4.41 11.56 4.70
C ARG A 173 5.67 11.60 3.86
N ARG A 174 5.71 10.76 2.83
CA ARG A 174 6.76 10.78 1.84
C ARG A 174 6.34 11.62 0.65
N LEU A 175 7.00 12.76 0.48
CA LEU A 175 6.91 13.53 -0.73
C LEU A 175 7.76 12.85 -1.79
N THR A 176 7.12 12.21 -2.76
CA THR A 176 7.79 11.93 -4.02
C THR A 176 7.90 13.27 -4.74
N LEU A 177 9.12 13.80 -4.85
CA LEU A 177 9.38 14.81 -5.87
C LEU A 177 9.10 14.10 -7.18
N GLY A 178 7.98 14.43 -7.82
CA GLY A 178 7.65 13.92 -9.13
C GLY A 178 8.87 14.17 -10.00
N SER A 179 9.55 13.10 -10.42
CA SER A 179 10.52 13.17 -11.49
C SER A 179 9.72 13.64 -12.70
N GLY A 180 9.74 14.96 -12.93
CA GLY A 180 9.25 15.56 -14.15
C GLY A 180 9.91 14.81 -15.29
N ARG A 181 9.07 14.15 -16.10
CA ARG A 181 9.45 13.76 -17.44
C ARG A 181 9.44 14.99 -18.32
#